data_AF-A0AAV1DSQ9-F1
#
_entry.id   AF-A0AAV1DSQ9-F1
#
_cell.length_a   1.000
_cell.length_b   1.000
_cell.length_c   1.000
_cell.angle_alpha   90.00
_cell.angle_beta   90.00
_cell.angle_gamma   90.00
#
_symmetry.space_group_name_H-M   'P 1'
#
loop_
_entity.id
_entity.type
_entity.pdbx_description
1 polymer ?
#
loop_
_entity_poly.entity_id
_entity_poly.type
_entity_poly.pdbx_seq_one_letter_code
_entity_poly.pdbx_strand_id
1 'polypeptide(L)'
;MALAIDPLFFYALSIGRGGSPCLYMDGGLAAIVTVLRTCVDAVHLCHLWLQFRLAYVSRESLVVGCGKLVWDARSIASHYVRSLKGFWFDAFVILPVPQAVFWLVVPRLIREEEIKLIMTILLLIFMFQFLPKVYHSISLMRRMQKVTGYVFGTIWWGFGLNLIAYFIASHVAGGCWYILSIQRVASCIRQQCERKSTCNFSLACSDELCYQFLSTGATSGDSCGGNSTATVTVPLCLDINGPYRYGIYKWALPVISSNSVAVKILYPIFWGLMSLSTFGNALEPTSNWLEVIFSISIVLSGLMLFTLLIGNIQVFLHAVMARKRTMQIRCRDMEWWMKRRQLPSQLRQRVRYYERQRWRTMGGEDERELIKDLPEGLRRDIKRFLCLDLVKKGPLFQSLDDLILDNICDRVTPLVFCKDEKIIREGDAVQRIVFIVRGRVKSSQNLSKGIIGTSILGPGGFLGDELLSWCLRRPFIDRLPASFATFTCIEPTEAFGLNANDLRYITDHFRYKFNNERLKRTARYYSSNWRTWAAVKIQLAWRHHRLRTRPPEVNHHGNENGRNSDSRLRQYAAIFMSIRPHDHLE
;
A
#
# COMPACT_ATOMS: atom_id res chain seq x y z
N MET A 1 14.74 -19.34 -4.20
CA MET A 1 14.66 -20.80 -4.36
C MET A 1 15.99 -21.49 -4.12
N ALA A 2 17.08 -21.19 -4.84
CA ALA A 2 18.40 -21.82 -4.59
C ALA A 2 18.84 -21.72 -3.11
N LEU A 3 18.67 -20.54 -2.50
CA LEU A 3 19.00 -20.28 -1.09
C LEU A 3 18.22 -21.17 -0.08
N ALA A 4 17.06 -21.68 -0.46
CA ALA A 4 16.28 -22.59 0.40
C ALA A 4 16.59 -24.06 0.14
N ILE A 5 17.17 -24.40 -1.02
CA ILE A 5 17.47 -25.78 -1.42
C ILE A 5 18.88 -26.18 -0.97
N ASP A 6 19.85 -25.27 -1.04
CA ASP A 6 21.26 -25.58 -0.72
C ASP A 6 21.45 -26.19 0.69
N PRO A 7 20.78 -25.71 1.77
CA PRO A 7 20.98 -26.32 3.09
C PRO A 7 20.32 -27.71 3.23
N LEU A 8 19.43 -28.12 2.32
CA LEU A 8 18.80 -29.45 2.36
C LEU A 8 19.80 -30.57 2.12
N PHE A 9 20.90 -30.30 1.41
CA PHE A 9 21.99 -31.25 1.24
C PHE A 9 22.56 -31.73 2.57
N PHE A 10 22.55 -30.89 3.61
CA PHE A 10 23.05 -31.27 4.92
C PHE A 10 22.25 -32.38 5.60
N TYR A 11 20.95 -32.49 5.29
CA TYR A 11 20.08 -33.53 5.84
C TYR A 11 20.19 -34.88 5.12
N ALA A 12 20.96 -34.95 4.03
CA ALA A 12 21.24 -36.21 3.33
C ALA A 12 22.22 -37.12 4.11
N LEU A 13 22.98 -36.59 5.06
CA LEU A 13 23.84 -37.38 5.94
C LEU A 13 23.09 -37.80 7.20
N SER A 14 23.23 -39.06 7.61
CA SER A 14 22.51 -39.58 8.76
C SER A 14 23.30 -40.68 9.47
N ILE A 15 22.94 -40.94 10.73
CA ILE A 15 23.56 -42.00 11.53
C ILE A 15 22.58 -43.16 11.65
N GLY A 16 23.03 -44.37 11.28
CA GLY A 16 22.27 -45.61 11.40
C GLY A 16 21.95 -45.93 12.86
N ARG A 17 20.72 -46.39 13.11
CA ARG A 17 20.24 -46.76 14.45
C ARG A 17 20.15 -48.28 14.68
N GLY A 18 20.15 -49.07 13.61
CA GLY A 18 20.19 -50.53 13.68
C GLY A 18 21.62 -51.02 13.91
N GLY A 19 21.93 -51.47 15.13
CA GLY A 19 23.25 -51.97 15.50
C GLY A 19 24.24 -50.88 15.90
N SER A 20 25.50 -51.02 15.47
CA SER A 20 26.57 -50.04 15.72
C SER A 20 26.28 -48.71 15.00
N PRO A 21 26.34 -47.54 15.68
CA PRO A 21 26.10 -46.25 15.04
C PRO A 21 27.15 -45.97 13.95
N CYS A 22 26.73 -45.98 12.69
CA CYS A 22 27.58 -45.74 11.53
C CYS A 22 27.02 -44.59 10.67
N LEU A 23 27.89 -43.87 9.97
CA LEU A 23 27.53 -42.77 9.07
C LEU A 23 27.18 -43.32 7.68
N TYR A 24 26.07 -42.85 7.11
CA TYR A 24 25.69 -43.11 5.72
C TYR A 24 25.09 -41.87 5.06
N MET A 25 25.02 -41.89 3.72
CA MET A 25 24.31 -40.88 2.93
C MET A 25 22.99 -41.45 2.39
N ASP A 26 21.89 -40.77 2.65
CA ASP A 26 20.57 -41.05 2.06
C ASP A 26 20.58 -40.64 0.57
N GLY A 27 20.80 -41.62 -0.30
CA GLY A 27 20.86 -41.45 -1.74
C GLY A 27 19.54 -40.99 -2.35
N GLY A 28 18.40 -41.32 -1.71
CA GLY A 28 17.08 -40.87 -2.14
C GLY A 28 16.89 -39.37 -1.91
N LEU A 29 17.17 -38.90 -0.69
CA LEU A 29 17.12 -37.49 -0.36
C LEU A 29 18.15 -36.68 -1.16
N ALA A 30 19.39 -37.18 -1.28
CA ALA A 30 20.44 -36.55 -2.08
C ALA A 30 20.03 -36.41 -3.56
N ALA A 31 19.40 -37.43 -4.15
CA ALA A 31 18.89 -37.38 -5.52
C ALA A 31 17.77 -36.34 -5.67
N ILE A 32 16.79 -36.31 -4.78
CA ILE A 32 15.70 -35.33 -4.82
C ILE A 32 16.24 -33.90 -4.73
N VAL A 33 17.14 -33.63 -3.77
CA VAL A 33 17.75 -32.30 -3.61
C VAL A 33 18.59 -31.94 -4.84
N THR A 34 19.33 -32.89 -5.42
CA THR A 34 20.08 -32.68 -6.67
C THR A 34 19.16 -32.32 -7.84
N VAL A 35 18.03 -33.00 -8.01
CA VAL A 35 17.03 -32.70 -9.05
C VAL A 35 16.43 -31.30 -8.84
N LEU A 36 16.00 -30.98 -7.62
CA LEU A 36 15.47 -29.65 -7.31
C LEU A 36 16.50 -28.55 -7.59
N ARG A 37 17.76 -28.79 -7.21
CA ARG A 37 18.86 -27.85 -7.39
C ARG A 37 19.18 -27.64 -8.88
N THR A 38 19.22 -28.70 -9.68
CA THR A 38 19.48 -28.64 -11.13
C THR A 38 18.35 -27.94 -11.88
N CYS A 39 17.08 -28.16 -11.50
CA CYS A 39 15.96 -27.38 -12.03
C CYS A 39 16.13 -25.88 -11.79
N VAL A 40 16.61 -25.48 -10.61
CA VAL A 40 16.89 -24.06 -10.31
C VAL A 40 18.10 -23.54 -11.10
N ASP A 41 19.14 -24.35 -11.31
CA ASP A 41 20.27 -23.98 -12.19
C ASP A 41 19.82 -23.73 -13.63
N ALA A 42 18.90 -24.55 -14.15
CA ALA A 42 18.33 -24.34 -15.49
C ALA A 42 17.62 -22.99 -15.63
N VAL A 43 16.92 -22.52 -14.58
CA VAL A 43 16.31 -21.19 -14.56
C VAL A 43 17.38 -20.08 -14.59
N HIS A 44 18.48 -20.25 -13.86
CA HIS A 44 19.58 -19.28 -13.88
C HIS A 44 20.33 -19.28 -15.23
N LEU A 45 20.48 -20.44 -15.88
CA LEU A 45 21.00 -20.55 -17.24
C LEU A 45 20.10 -19.83 -18.25
N CYS A 46 18.78 -19.97 -18.12
CA CYS A 46 17.83 -19.22 -18.93
C CYS A 46 17.99 -17.71 -18.72
N HIS A 47 18.13 -17.24 -17.47
CA HIS A 47 18.40 -15.83 -17.17
C HIS A 47 19.71 -15.35 -17.79
N LEU A 48 20.80 -16.13 -17.68
CA LEU A 48 22.09 -15.81 -18.28
C LEU A 48 21.97 -15.73 -19.81
N TRP A 49 21.25 -16.65 -20.45
CA TRP A 49 20.98 -16.61 -21.89
C TRP A 49 20.19 -15.36 -22.30
N LEU A 50 19.19 -14.95 -21.50
CA LEU A 50 18.44 -13.72 -21.74
C LEU A 50 19.33 -12.48 -21.65
N GLN A 51 20.33 -12.42 -20.74
CA GLN A 51 21.26 -11.29 -20.66
C GLN A 51 22.09 -11.11 -21.94
N PHE A 52 22.39 -12.19 -22.68
CA PHE A 52 23.04 -12.08 -23.99
C PHE A 52 22.15 -11.48 -25.08
N ARG A 53 20.83 -11.44 -24.88
CA ARG A 53 19.85 -10.85 -25.81
C ARG A 53 19.27 -9.53 -25.34
N LEU A 54 19.62 -9.09 -24.13
CA LEU A 54 19.05 -7.89 -23.53
C LEU A 54 19.87 -6.66 -23.94
N ALA A 55 19.23 -5.71 -24.62
CA ALA A 55 19.86 -4.45 -24.98
C ALA A 55 20.24 -3.64 -23.73
N TYR A 56 21.34 -2.89 -23.82
CA TYR A 56 21.83 -2.07 -22.71
C TYR A 56 21.91 -0.59 -23.11
N VAL A 57 21.82 0.29 -22.12
CA VAL A 57 22.02 1.72 -22.31
C VAL A 57 23.51 2.03 -22.24
N SER A 58 24.05 2.68 -23.27
CA SER A 58 25.47 3.03 -23.31
C SER A 58 25.81 4.13 -22.29
N ARG A 59 26.87 3.93 -21.48
CA ARG A 59 27.30 4.90 -20.46
C ARG A 59 27.76 6.23 -21.06
N GLU A 60 28.42 6.21 -22.21
CA GLU A 60 28.88 7.42 -22.90
C GLU A 60 27.71 8.33 -23.31
N SER A 61 26.62 7.73 -23.79
CA SER A 61 25.41 8.49 -24.13
C SER A 61 24.63 9.01 -22.92
N LEU A 62 24.81 8.40 -21.73
CA LEU A 62 24.22 8.88 -20.48
C LEU A 62 24.90 10.15 -19.98
N VAL A 63 26.22 10.29 -20.20
CA VAL A 63 26.98 11.52 -19.87
C VAL A 63 26.49 12.71 -20.72
N VAL A 64 26.02 12.45 -21.94
CA VAL A 64 25.45 13.46 -22.86
C VAL A 64 23.93 13.64 -22.66
N GLY A 65 23.32 12.92 -21.69
CA GLY A 65 21.87 13.03 -21.38
C GLY A 65 20.92 12.36 -22.38
N CYS A 66 21.44 11.63 -23.37
CA CYS A 66 20.65 11.10 -24.49
C CYS A 66 20.25 9.62 -24.29
N GLY A 67 21.07 8.81 -23.59
CA GLY A 67 20.72 7.44 -23.19
C GLY A 67 20.41 6.48 -24.35
N LYS A 68 21.30 6.38 -25.35
CA LYS A 68 21.15 5.52 -26.52
C LYS A 68 21.18 4.03 -26.15
N LEU A 69 20.14 3.30 -26.57
CA LEU A 69 20.06 1.85 -26.46
C LEU A 69 20.90 1.16 -27.54
N VAL A 70 21.71 0.17 -27.13
CA VAL A 70 22.54 -0.64 -28.02
C VAL A 70 21.90 -2.01 -28.22
N TRP A 71 21.57 -2.35 -29.47
CA TRP A 71 20.85 -3.57 -29.85
C TRP A 71 21.71 -4.60 -30.60
N ASP A 72 22.93 -4.25 -31.00
CA ASP A 72 23.79 -5.15 -31.79
C ASP A 72 24.27 -6.33 -30.94
N ALA A 73 23.97 -7.55 -31.38
CA ALA A 73 24.22 -8.79 -30.65
C ALA A 73 25.70 -8.98 -30.27
N ARG A 74 26.63 -8.60 -31.16
CA ARG A 74 28.07 -8.73 -30.90
C ARG A 74 28.52 -7.79 -29.79
N SER A 75 28.01 -6.55 -29.82
CA SER A 75 28.30 -5.54 -28.80
C SER A 75 27.72 -5.91 -27.43
N ILE A 76 26.50 -6.47 -27.38
CA ILE A 76 25.85 -6.95 -26.16
C ILE A 76 26.67 -8.08 -25.54
N ALA A 77 27.02 -9.10 -26.34
CA ALA A 77 27.80 -10.24 -25.87
C ALA A 77 29.18 -9.81 -25.36
N SER A 78 29.90 -8.96 -26.09
CA SER A 78 31.20 -8.46 -25.65
C SER A 78 31.11 -7.62 -24.38
N HIS A 79 30.07 -6.79 -24.23
CA HIS A 79 29.85 -5.97 -23.05
C HIS A 79 29.54 -6.83 -21.81
N TYR A 80 28.71 -7.86 -21.97
CA TYR A 80 28.34 -8.75 -20.88
C TYR A 80 29.51 -9.64 -20.43
N VAL A 81 30.25 -10.26 -21.36
CA VAL A 81 31.39 -11.15 -21.04
C VAL A 81 32.57 -10.42 -20.41
N ARG A 82 32.83 -9.17 -20.81
CA ARG A 82 33.90 -8.34 -20.21
C ARG A 82 33.57 -7.89 -18.78
N SER A 83 32.31 -7.94 -18.37
CA SER A 83 31.89 -7.54 -17.04
C SER A 83 32.13 -8.66 -16.03
N LEU A 84 33.17 -8.51 -15.18
CA LEU A 84 33.42 -9.41 -14.06
C LEU A 84 32.24 -9.51 -13.08
N LYS A 85 31.54 -8.40 -12.86
CA LYS A 85 30.35 -8.33 -11.99
C LYS A 85 29.05 -8.81 -12.69
N GLY A 86 29.13 -9.12 -13.99
CA GLY A 86 28.02 -9.63 -14.80
C GLY A 86 28.23 -11.11 -15.09
N PHE A 87 28.67 -11.43 -16.30
CA PHE A 87 28.78 -12.80 -16.80
C PHE A 87 29.53 -13.76 -15.87
N TRP A 88 30.73 -13.39 -15.42
CA TRP A 88 31.56 -14.28 -14.59
C TRP A 88 30.95 -14.56 -13.22
N PHE A 89 30.27 -13.56 -12.64
CA PHE A 89 29.57 -13.72 -11.38
C PHE A 89 28.30 -14.55 -11.54
N ASP A 90 27.53 -14.34 -12.62
CA ASP A 90 26.36 -15.16 -12.97
C ASP A 90 26.75 -16.62 -13.22
N ALA A 91 27.86 -16.86 -13.95
CA ALA A 91 28.38 -18.19 -14.22
C ALA A 91 28.85 -18.91 -12.95
N PHE A 92 29.56 -18.20 -12.05
CA PHE A 92 30.05 -18.77 -10.79
C PHE A 92 28.89 -19.26 -9.90
N VAL A 93 27.81 -18.48 -9.80
CA VAL A 93 26.63 -18.81 -8.99
C VAL A 93 25.94 -20.11 -9.43
N ILE A 94 26.02 -20.45 -10.73
CA ILE A 94 25.39 -21.62 -11.36
C ILE A 94 26.20 -22.91 -11.17
N LEU A 95 27.49 -22.83 -10.83
CA LEU A 95 28.36 -24.01 -10.75
C LEU A 95 27.78 -25.10 -9.82
N PRO A 96 27.66 -26.37 -10.26
CA PRO A 96 27.04 -27.43 -9.47
C PRO A 96 28.03 -28.03 -8.44
N VAL A 97 28.75 -27.20 -7.69
CA VAL A 97 29.80 -27.63 -6.75
C VAL A 97 29.25 -28.55 -5.65
N PRO A 98 28.13 -28.25 -4.96
CA PRO A 98 27.57 -29.15 -3.94
C PRO A 98 27.15 -30.48 -4.54
N GLN A 99 26.53 -30.49 -5.72
CA GLN A 99 26.15 -31.72 -6.39
C GLN A 99 27.38 -32.60 -6.66
N ALA A 100 28.46 -32.04 -7.22
CA ALA A 100 29.68 -32.78 -7.47
C ALA A 100 30.29 -33.34 -6.18
N VAL A 101 30.27 -32.58 -5.09
CA VAL A 101 30.86 -33.00 -3.81
C VAL A 101 30.06 -34.12 -3.17
N PHE A 102 28.72 -34.03 -3.13
CA PHE A 102 27.87 -35.07 -2.57
C PHE A 102 27.95 -36.40 -3.33
N TRP A 103 28.13 -36.36 -4.66
CA TRP A 103 28.18 -37.59 -5.47
C TRP A 103 29.60 -38.15 -5.69
N LEU A 104 30.65 -37.32 -5.70
CA LEU A 104 32.01 -37.76 -6.02
C LEU A 104 32.96 -37.81 -4.81
N VAL A 105 32.76 -36.93 -3.82
CA VAL A 105 33.71 -36.73 -2.71
C VAL A 105 33.18 -37.36 -1.42
N VAL A 106 31.93 -37.10 -1.05
CA VAL A 106 31.34 -37.57 0.21
C VAL A 106 31.37 -39.10 0.34
N PRO A 107 30.96 -39.92 -0.66
CA PRO A 107 31.01 -41.38 -0.52
C PRO A 107 32.43 -41.91 -0.29
N ARG A 108 33.41 -41.39 -1.06
CA ARG A 108 34.84 -41.75 -0.92
C ARG A 108 35.37 -41.45 0.48
N LEU A 109 35.03 -40.28 1.03
CA LEU A 109 35.46 -39.90 2.37
C LEU A 109 34.73 -40.65 3.49
N ILE A 110 33.49 -41.09 3.25
CA ILE A 110 32.80 -42.00 4.18
C ILE A 110 33.57 -43.31 4.24
N ARG A 111 33.99 -43.86 3.09
CA ARG A 111 34.79 -45.08 3.00
C ARG A 111 36.15 -44.98 3.68
N GLU A 112 36.79 -43.82 3.58
CA GLU A 112 38.07 -43.52 4.23
C GLU A 112 37.92 -43.16 5.73
N GLU A 113 36.69 -43.15 6.26
CA GLU A 113 36.33 -42.82 7.65
C GLU A 113 36.73 -41.40 8.11
N GLU A 114 36.96 -40.48 7.16
CA GLU A 114 37.42 -39.11 7.40
C GLU A 114 36.26 -38.13 7.69
N ILE A 115 35.39 -38.46 8.65
CA ILE A 115 34.14 -37.71 8.94
C ILE A 115 34.40 -36.23 9.26
N LYS A 116 35.48 -35.93 9.98
CA LYS A 116 35.85 -34.53 10.31
C LYS A 116 36.15 -33.72 9.04
N LEU A 117 36.81 -34.35 8.06
CA LEU A 117 37.15 -33.74 6.79
C LEU A 117 35.90 -33.55 5.92
N ILE A 118 34.96 -34.52 5.91
CA ILE A 118 33.64 -34.38 5.26
C ILE A 118 32.94 -33.12 5.75
N MET A 119 32.72 -33.00 7.07
CA MET A 119 31.93 -31.89 7.62
C MET A 119 32.61 -30.54 7.38
N THR A 120 33.94 -30.49 7.44
CA THR A 120 34.72 -29.29 7.13
C THR A 120 34.57 -28.89 5.66
N ILE A 121 34.68 -29.84 4.73
CA ILE A 121 34.48 -29.61 3.29
C ILE A 121 33.07 -29.11 3.00
N LEU A 122 32.05 -29.75 3.59
CA LEU A 122 30.64 -29.37 3.37
C LEU A 122 30.35 -27.94 3.86
N LEU A 123 30.83 -27.57 5.04
CA LEU A 123 30.65 -26.21 5.59
C LEU A 123 31.41 -25.16 4.76
N LEU A 124 32.64 -25.44 4.34
CA LEU A 124 33.45 -24.52 3.53
C LEU A 124 32.84 -24.30 2.14
N ILE A 125 32.42 -25.38 1.47
CA ILE A 125 31.78 -25.31 0.15
C ILE A 125 30.44 -24.60 0.24
N PHE A 126 29.66 -24.90 1.28
CA PHE A 126 28.42 -24.19 1.53
C PHE A 126 28.69 -22.70 1.69
N MET A 127 29.65 -22.27 2.52
CA MET A 127 29.99 -20.85 2.67
C MET A 127 30.48 -20.22 1.35
N PHE A 128 31.39 -20.89 0.65
CA PHE A 128 31.97 -20.41 -0.60
C PHE A 128 30.95 -20.22 -1.71
N GLN A 129 29.90 -21.04 -1.75
CA GLN A 129 28.87 -20.93 -2.79
C GLN A 129 27.61 -20.17 -2.35
N PHE A 130 27.19 -20.33 -1.10
CA PHE A 130 25.97 -19.74 -0.56
C PHE A 130 26.10 -18.22 -0.41
N LEU A 131 27.22 -17.71 0.12
CA LEU A 131 27.39 -16.27 0.33
C LEU A 131 27.35 -15.47 -0.99
N PRO A 132 28.05 -15.90 -2.07
CA PRO A 132 27.89 -15.29 -3.38
C PRO A 132 26.46 -15.37 -3.93
N LYS A 133 25.74 -16.48 -3.74
CA LYS A 133 24.32 -16.60 -4.13
C LYS A 133 23.42 -15.61 -3.38
N VAL A 134 23.65 -15.40 -2.09
CA VAL A 134 22.91 -14.40 -1.30
C VAL A 134 23.16 -13.00 -1.85
N TYR A 135 24.42 -12.64 -2.08
CA TYR A 135 24.78 -11.35 -2.66
C TYR A 135 24.15 -11.16 -4.06
N HIS A 136 24.20 -12.19 -4.90
CA HIS A 136 23.57 -12.20 -6.23
C HIS A 136 22.07 -11.94 -6.14
N SER A 137 21.37 -12.67 -5.26
CA SER A 137 19.93 -12.49 -5.03
C SER A 137 19.59 -11.07 -4.58
N ILE A 138 20.38 -10.48 -3.67
CA ILE A 138 20.17 -9.10 -3.19
C ILE A 138 20.39 -8.10 -4.33
N SER A 139 21.45 -8.28 -5.13
CA SER A 139 21.75 -7.42 -6.29
C SER A 139 20.62 -7.47 -7.32
N LEU A 140 20.13 -8.67 -7.64
CA LEU A 140 19.02 -8.88 -8.57
C LEU A 140 17.74 -8.22 -8.05
N MET A 141 17.38 -8.43 -6.78
CA MET A 141 16.20 -7.81 -6.17
C MET A 141 16.25 -6.28 -6.22
N ARG A 142 17.41 -5.67 -5.92
CA ARG A 142 17.60 -4.22 -6.03
C ARG A 142 17.46 -3.70 -7.46
N ARG A 143 17.93 -4.46 -8.45
CA ARG A 143 17.76 -4.12 -9.87
C ARG A 143 16.30 -4.22 -10.28
N MET A 144 15.60 -5.28 -9.88
CA MET A 144 14.18 -5.46 -10.16
C MET A 144 13.33 -4.38 -9.52
N GLN A 145 13.65 -3.92 -8.31
CA GLN A 145 12.94 -2.82 -7.66
C GLN A 145 12.89 -1.53 -8.50
N LYS A 146 13.90 -1.28 -9.34
CA LYS A 146 13.91 -0.11 -10.25
C LYS A 146 12.98 -0.28 -11.46
N VAL A 147 12.72 -1.51 -11.88
CA VAL A 147 11.94 -1.84 -13.10
C VAL A 147 10.49 -2.15 -12.75
N THR A 148 10.28 -3.02 -11.76
CA THR A 148 8.97 -3.46 -11.26
C THR A 148 8.66 -2.77 -9.93
N GLY A 149 8.88 -1.45 -9.89
CA GLY A 149 8.66 -0.62 -8.70
C GLY A 149 7.24 -0.70 -8.15
N TYR A 150 6.23 -1.06 -8.96
CA TYR A 150 4.87 -1.28 -8.46
C TYR A 150 4.71 -2.58 -7.67
N VAL A 151 5.51 -3.63 -7.94
CA VAL A 151 5.49 -4.89 -7.19
C VAL A 151 6.39 -4.77 -5.96
N PHE A 152 7.62 -4.32 -6.17
CA PHE A 152 8.65 -4.21 -5.12
C PHE A 152 8.52 -2.95 -4.26
N GLY A 153 7.70 -1.97 -4.66
CA GLY A 153 7.39 -0.77 -3.89
C GLY A 153 6.17 -0.91 -2.99
N THR A 154 5.46 -2.04 -3.03
CA THR A 154 4.40 -2.30 -2.04
C THR A 154 5.01 -2.54 -0.67
N ILE A 155 4.44 -1.91 0.34
CA ILE A 155 4.87 -2.03 1.74
C ILE A 155 4.84 -3.51 2.21
N TRP A 156 3.89 -4.30 1.68
CA TRP A 156 3.75 -5.74 1.95
C TRP A 156 4.92 -6.58 1.43
N TRP A 157 5.47 -6.24 0.27
CA TRP A 157 6.60 -6.97 -0.30
C TRP A 157 7.87 -6.83 0.56
N GLY A 158 8.12 -5.62 1.07
CA GLY A 158 9.21 -5.37 2.02
C GLY A 158 9.10 -6.23 3.29
N PHE A 159 7.90 -6.35 3.86
CA PHE A 159 7.65 -7.24 5.00
C PHE A 159 7.90 -8.71 4.65
N GLY A 160 7.34 -9.18 3.53
CA GLY A 160 7.50 -10.57 3.08
C GLY A 160 8.96 -10.96 2.83
N LEU A 161 9.75 -10.10 2.19
CA LEU A 161 11.17 -10.37 1.93
C LEU A 161 11.99 -10.47 3.22
N ASN A 162 11.71 -9.63 4.21
CA ASN A 162 12.38 -9.70 5.51
C ASN A 162 12.07 -11.02 6.23
N LEU A 163 10.81 -11.46 6.19
CA LEU A 163 10.40 -12.74 6.78
C LEU A 163 11.04 -13.93 6.05
N ILE A 164 11.09 -13.90 4.72
CA ILE A 164 11.77 -14.94 3.91
C ILE A 164 13.26 -15.00 4.25
N ALA A 165 13.95 -13.86 4.32
CA ALA A 165 15.36 -13.81 4.69
C ALA A 165 15.60 -14.41 6.08
N TYR A 166 14.70 -14.13 7.01
CA TYR A 166 14.73 -14.66 8.37
C TYR A 166 14.57 -16.19 8.42
N PHE A 167 13.60 -16.74 7.67
CA PHE A 167 13.42 -18.19 7.56
C PHE A 167 14.59 -18.88 6.87
N ILE A 168 15.17 -18.26 5.83
CA ILE A 168 16.37 -18.78 5.15
C ILE A 168 17.54 -18.83 6.15
N ALA A 169 17.81 -17.75 6.89
CA ALA A 169 18.87 -17.74 7.90
C ALA A 169 18.67 -18.83 8.97
N SER A 170 17.42 -19.03 9.41
CA SER A 170 17.06 -20.10 10.37
C SER A 170 17.30 -21.49 9.79
N HIS A 171 16.95 -21.72 8.53
CA HIS A 171 17.20 -22.97 7.83
C HIS A 171 18.70 -23.28 7.71
N VAL A 172 19.52 -22.27 7.41
CA VAL A 172 20.99 -22.39 7.35
C VAL A 172 21.59 -22.69 8.71
N ALA A 173 21.20 -21.94 9.75
CA ALA A 173 21.67 -22.16 11.11
C ALA A 173 21.34 -23.58 11.61
N GLY A 174 20.11 -24.04 11.34
CA GLY A 174 19.66 -25.39 11.63
C GLY A 174 20.46 -26.47 10.90
N GLY A 175 20.70 -26.28 9.60
CA GLY A 175 21.50 -27.21 8.81
C GLY A 175 22.95 -27.33 9.28
N CYS A 176 23.59 -26.20 9.63
CA CYS A 176 24.93 -26.21 10.23
C CYS A 176 24.94 -26.94 11.57
N TRP A 177 23.94 -26.69 12.44
CA TRP A 177 23.78 -27.40 13.71
C TRP A 177 23.61 -28.91 13.52
N TYR A 178 22.83 -29.33 12.52
CA TYR A 178 22.62 -30.74 12.17
C TYR A 178 23.93 -31.43 11.78
N ILE A 179 24.70 -30.86 10.85
CA ILE A 179 25.99 -31.44 10.43
C ILE A 179 27.03 -31.45 11.56
N LEU A 180 27.13 -30.36 12.33
CA LEU A 180 28.07 -30.29 13.44
C LEU A 180 27.70 -31.31 14.54
N SER A 181 26.42 -31.64 14.70
CA SER A 181 26.01 -32.69 15.63
C SER A 181 26.48 -34.08 15.20
N ILE A 182 26.48 -34.39 13.89
CA ILE A 182 27.03 -35.63 13.35
C ILE A 182 28.55 -35.70 13.62
N GLN A 183 29.27 -34.59 13.40
CA GLN A 183 30.70 -34.49 13.73
C GLN A 183 30.98 -34.76 15.22
N ARG A 184 30.08 -34.31 16.11
CA ARG A 184 30.22 -34.51 17.56
C ARG A 184 29.95 -35.95 17.96
N VAL A 185 28.95 -36.61 17.35
CA VAL A 185 28.74 -38.06 17.56
C VAL A 185 29.94 -38.86 17.07
N ALA A 186 30.49 -38.54 15.90
CA ALA A 186 31.71 -39.21 15.39
C ALA A 186 32.89 -39.07 16.38
N SER A 187 33.02 -37.90 17.01
CA SER A 187 34.04 -37.64 18.03
C SER A 187 33.80 -38.45 19.32
N CYS A 188 32.54 -38.64 19.74
CA CYS A 188 32.20 -39.55 20.84
C CYS A 188 32.60 -40.99 20.54
N ILE A 189 32.26 -41.48 19.34
CA ILE A 189 32.56 -42.85 18.93
C ILE A 189 34.07 -43.08 18.89
N ARG A 190 34.83 -42.14 18.30
CA ARG A 190 36.30 -42.20 18.27
C ARG A 190 36.92 -42.22 19.67
N GLN A 191 36.43 -41.40 20.59
CA GLN A 191 36.94 -41.38 21.96
C GLN A 191 36.65 -42.69 22.73
N GLN A 192 35.49 -43.32 22.48
CA GLN A 192 35.17 -44.62 23.07
C GLN A 192 36.02 -45.75 22.48
N CYS A 193 36.32 -45.67 21.19
CA CYS A 193 37.20 -46.58 20.47
C CYS A 193 38.63 -46.54 21.03
N GLU A 194 39.19 -45.35 21.24
CA GLU A 194 40.54 -45.16 21.83
C GLU A 194 40.65 -45.68 23.27
N ARG A 195 39.54 -45.79 24.00
CA ARG A 195 39.50 -46.27 25.39
C ARG A 195 39.46 -47.80 25.53
N LYS A 196 39.13 -48.54 24.45
CA LYS A 196 39.08 -50.01 24.43
C LYS A 196 40.33 -50.57 23.73
N SER A 197 40.91 -51.64 24.27
CA SER A 197 42.13 -52.30 23.73
C SER A 197 41.93 -52.97 22.38
N THR A 198 40.69 -53.30 22.00
CA THR A 198 40.29 -53.78 20.69
C THR A 198 39.09 -52.98 20.21
N CYS A 199 39.28 -52.22 19.13
CA CYS A 199 38.22 -51.44 18.51
C CYS A 199 37.95 -51.96 17.11
N ASN A 200 36.90 -52.78 16.97
CA ASN A 200 36.40 -53.28 15.68
C ASN A 200 35.25 -52.41 15.14
N PHE A 201 35.24 -51.11 15.48
CA PHE A 201 34.12 -50.23 15.20
C PHE A 201 34.36 -49.43 13.92
N SER A 202 33.71 -49.81 12.82
CA SER A 202 33.67 -49.03 11.59
C SER A 202 32.77 -47.81 11.77
N LEU A 203 33.29 -46.63 11.44
CA LEU A 203 32.52 -45.38 11.46
C LEU A 203 31.61 -45.26 10.21
N ALA A 204 31.95 -45.98 9.15
CA ALA A 204 31.17 -46.08 7.92
C ALA A 204 30.19 -47.27 7.97
N CYS A 205 28.98 -47.09 7.43
CA CYS A 205 28.06 -48.22 7.23
C CYS A 205 28.53 -49.11 6.07
N SER A 206 28.07 -50.37 6.03
CA SER A 206 28.42 -51.32 4.96
C SER A 206 28.07 -50.82 3.57
N ASP A 207 26.95 -50.08 3.46
CA ASP A 207 26.58 -49.33 2.28
C ASP A 207 26.73 -47.82 2.56
N GLU A 208 27.63 -47.17 1.81
CA GLU A 208 27.85 -45.71 1.87
C GLU A 208 26.59 -44.94 1.45
N LEU A 209 25.82 -45.53 0.52
CA LEU A 209 24.60 -45.01 -0.08
C LEU A 209 23.40 -45.87 0.32
N CYS A 210 22.49 -45.29 1.09
CA CYS A 210 21.23 -45.93 1.48
C CYS A 210 20.06 -45.30 0.72
N TYR A 211 19.20 -46.10 0.08
CA TYR A 211 18.00 -45.62 -0.61
C TYR A 211 16.73 -46.00 0.17
N GLN A 212 16.39 -45.23 1.20
CA GLN A 212 15.25 -45.54 2.08
C GLN A 212 13.88 -45.32 1.42
N PHE A 213 13.80 -44.53 0.34
CA PHE A 213 12.56 -44.13 -0.33
C PHE A 213 12.12 -45.04 -1.50
N LEU A 214 13.04 -45.79 -2.11
CA LEU A 214 12.79 -46.59 -3.31
C LEU A 214 12.39 -48.05 -3.04
N SER A 215 12.52 -48.52 -1.79
CA SER A 215 12.17 -49.89 -1.40
C SER A 215 10.66 -50.07 -1.26
N THR A 216 9.96 -50.11 -2.39
CA THR A 216 8.60 -50.64 -2.52
C THR A 216 8.69 -52.09 -3.00
N GLY A 217 9.20 -52.97 -2.13
CA GLY A 217 9.36 -54.39 -2.44
C GLY A 217 9.89 -55.14 -1.23
N ALA A 218 9.12 -56.10 -0.76
CA ALA A 218 9.33 -56.83 0.48
C ALA A 218 10.71 -57.51 0.57
N THR A 219 11.42 -57.29 1.67
CA THR A 219 11.79 -58.30 2.66
C THR A 219 12.22 -57.62 3.95
N SER A 220 11.72 -58.13 5.06
CA SER A 220 12.01 -57.74 6.44
C SER A 220 13.50 -57.82 6.77
N GLY A 221 14.21 -56.72 6.53
CA GLY A 221 15.54 -56.41 7.05
C GLY A 221 15.75 -54.91 6.91
N ASP A 222 16.01 -54.20 8.01
CA ASP A 222 16.42 -52.79 7.99
C ASP A 222 17.67 -52.65 7.12
N SER A 223 17.53 -52.31 5.83
CA SER A 223 18.66 -52.38 4.88
C SER A 223 19.77 -51.36 5.16
N CYS A 224 19.58 -50.45 6.12
CA CYS A 224 20.57 -49.43 6.51
C CYS A 224 20.89 -49.47 8.00
N GLY A 225 20.48 -50.54 8.68
CA GLY A 225 20.96 -50.95 10.00
C GLY A 225 21.81 -52.21 9.83
N GLY A 226 22.98 -52.26 10.44
CA GLY A 226 23.81 -53.46 10.39
C GLY A 226 23.00 -54.68 10.84
N ASN A 227 23.13 -55.79 10.11
CA ASN A 227 22.57 -57.08 10.50
C ASN A 227 23.09 -57.46 11.90
N SER A 228 22.33 -57.13 12.93
CA SER A 228 22.67 -57.46 14.30
C SER A 228 21.38 -57.67 15.07
N THR A 229 21.08 -58.94 15.30
CA THR A 229 20.07 -59.46 16.23
C THR A 229 20.46 -59.22 17.70
N ALA A 230 21.01 -58.04 17.99
CA ALA A 230 21.32 -57.61 19.35
C ALA A 230 20.13 -56.83 19.91
N THR A 231 19.73 -57.18 21.12
CA THR A 231 18.70 -56.50 21.92
C THR A 231 18.87 -54.98 21.88
N VAL A 232 17.73 -54.27 21.77
CA VAL A 232 17.59 -52.81 21.64
C VAL A 232 18.23 -52.10 22.83
N THR A 233 19.55 -51.93 22.78
CA THR A 233 20.31 -51.05 23.66
C THR A 233 20.71 -49.85 22.82
N VAL A 234 20.23 -48.66 23.19
CA VAL A 234 20.63 -47.42 22.54
C VAL A 234 22.15 -47.32 22.66
N PRO A 235 22.90 -47.19 21.55
CA PRO A 235 24.35 -47.14 21.63
C PRO A 235 24.77 -45.93 22.47
N LEU A 236 25.81 -46.09 23.31
CA LEU A 236 26.22 -45.12 24.34
C LEU A 236 26.38 -43.67 23.83
N CYS A 237 26.81 -43.49 22.58
CA CYS A 237 26.95 -42.16 21.96
C CYS A 237 25.64 -41.58 21.39
N LEU A 238 24.57 -42.36 21.23
CA LEU A 238 23.23 -41.85 20.89
C LEU A 238 22.29 -41.76 22.11
N ASP A 239 22.77 -42.15 23.29
CA ASP A 239 22.04 -41.97 24.54
C ASP A 239 22.10 -40.50 25.00
N ILE A 240 20.93 -39.87 25.13
CA ILE A 240 20.76 -38.49 25.59
C ILE A 240 21.23 -38.32 27.04
N ASN A 241 21.14 -39.37 27.85
CA ASN A 241 21.59 -39.39 29.24
C ASN A 241 22.99 -40.01 29.40
N GLY A 242 23.67 -40.26 28.27
CA GLY A 242 25.01 -40.82 28.27
C GLY A 242 26.05 -39.89 28.91
N PRO A 243 27.25 -40.42 29.22
CA PRO A 243 28.31 -39.67 29.90
C PRO A 243 28.99 -38.62 29.00
N TYR A 244 28.78 -38.67 27.67
CA TYR A 244 29.39 -37.73 26.74
C TYR A 244 28.66 -36.39 26.73
N ARG A 245 29.38 -35.29 26.96
CA ARG A 245 28.81 -33.94 27.00
C ARG A 245 28.63 -33.40 25.58
N TYR A 246 27.40 -33.46 25.07
CA TYR A 246 27.04 -32.96 23.75
C TYR A 246 26.76 -31.44 23.67
N GLY A 247 26.59 -30.77 24.82
CA GLY A 247 26.29 -29.34 24.88
C GLY A 247 25.10 -28.95 24.01
N ILE A 248 25.28 -27.97 23.12
CA ILE A 248 24.21 -27.46 22.23
C ILE A 248 23.67 -28.53 21.25
N TYR A 249 24.38 -29.64 21.05
CA TYR A 249 23.99 -30.71 20.12
C TYR A 249 23.20 -31.83 20.78
N LYS A 250 22.97 -31.79 22.11
CA LYS A 250 22.26 -32.84 22.85
C LYS A 250 20.89 -33.17 22.25
N TRP A 251 20.15 -32.14 21.84
CA TRP A 251 18.82 -32.28 21.23
C TRP A 251 18.84 -32.79 19.78
N ALA A 252 20.01 -32.84 19.13
CA ALA A 252 20.15 -33.35 17.77
C ALA A 252 20.25 -34.87 17.70
N LEU A 253 20.65 -35.54 18.80
CA LEU A 253 20.85 -37.00 18.84
C LEU A 253 19.64 -37.83 18.34
N PRO A 254 18.39 -37.57 18.79
CA PRO A 254 17.23 -38.29 18.25
C PRO A 254 16.88 -37.87 16.81
N VAL A 255 17.35 -36.71 16.34
CA VAL A 255 17.05 -36.15 15.01
C VAL A 255 17.96 -36.77 13.94
N ILE A 256 19.27 -36.83 14.18
CA ILE A 256 20.26 -37.38 13.25
C ILE A 256 20.13 -38.89 13.03
N SER A 257 19.56 -39.59 14.02
CA SER A 257 19.31 -41.04 14.02
C SER A 257 17.85 -41.42 13.71
N SER A 258 17.02 -40.43 13.36
CA SER A 258 15.63 -40.66 12.97
C SER A 258 15.54 -41.28 11.58
N ASN A 259 14.59 -42.18 11.35
CA ASN A 259 14.28 -42.69 10.00
C ASN A 259 13.37 -41.73 9.21
N SER A 260 12.77 -40.72 9.86
CA SER A 260 11.85 -39.79 9.21
C SER A 260 12.59 -38.58 8.64
N VAL A 261 12.53 -38.43 7.31
CA VAL A 261 13.05 -37.24 6.60
C VAL A 261 12.39 -35.95 7.10
N ALA A 262 11.10 -35.99 7.42
CA ALA A 262 10.40 -34.82 7.97
C ALA A 262 10.99 -34.38 9.31
N VAL A 263 11.37 -35.33 10.18
CA VAL A 263 12.04 -35.02 11.45
C VAL A 263 13.41 -34.41 11.19
N LYS A 264 14.20 -34.99 10.27
CA LYS A 264 15.53 -34.48 9.90
C LYS A 264 15.50 -33.06 9.33
N ILE A 265 14.40 -32.63 8.70
CA ILE A 265 14.28 -31.28 8.11
C ILE A 265 13.63 -30.29 9.08
N LEU A 266 12.49 -30.64 9.69
CA LEU A 266 11.68 -29.70 10.47
C LEU A 266 12.32 -29.33 11.81
N TYR A 267 12.93 -30.28 12.51
CA TYR A 267 13.54 -30.01 13.82
C TYR A 267 14.76 -29.08 13.74
N PRO A 268 15.69 -29.25 12.77
CA PRO A 268 16.78 -28.29 12.62
C PRO A 268 16.29 -26.89 12.23
N ILE A 269 15.28 -26.78 11.36
CA ILE A 269 14.66 -25.47 11.03
C ILE A 269 14.07 -24.84 12.29
N PHE A 270 13.34 -25.62 13.08
CA PHE A 270 12.76 -25.16 14.34
C PHE A 270 13.85 -24.71 15.33
N TRP A 271 14.92 -25.49 15.49
CA TRP A 271 16.06 -25.13 16.33
C TRP A 271 16.72 -23.82 15.87
N GLY A 272 16.92 -23.65 14.56
CA GLY A 272 17.47 -22.42 13.99
C GLY A 272 16.55 -21.22 14.20
N LEU A 273 15.24 -21.40 14.06
CA LEU A 273 14.24 -20.36 14.29
C LEU A 273 14.22 -19.90 15.76
N MET A 274 14.22 -20.85 16.69
CA MET A 274 14.30 -20.58 18.14
C MET A 274 15.58 -19.83 18.49
N SER A 275 16.74 -20.33 18.04
CA SER A 275 18.04 -19.75 18.37
C SER A 275 18.24 -18.35 17.77
N LEU A 276 17.83 -18.12 16.51
CA LEU A 276 17.94 -16.79 15.89
C LEU A 276 16.90 -15.79 16.39
N SER A 277 15.74 -16.26 16.86
CA SER A 277 14.72 -15.36 17.44
C SER A 277 15.01 -14.97 18.86
N THR A 278 16.11 -15.47 19.45
CA THR A 278 16.41 -15.31 20.88
C THR A 278 15.28 -15.83 21.78
N PHE A 279 14.33 -16.61 21.24
CA PHE A 279 13.30 -17.28 22.00
C PHE A 279 13.73 -18.72 22.28
N GLY A 280 13.99 -19.01 23.56
CA GLY A 280 13.76 -20.33 24.12
C GLY A 280 14.82 -21.42 23.94
N ASN A 281 16.10 -21.08 23.70
CA ASN A 281 17.20 -22.04 23.96
C ASN A 281 18.25 -21.41 24.86
N ALA A 282 18.49 -22.01 26.03
CA ALA A 282 19.78 -21.85 26.70
C ALA A 282 20.81 -22.57 25.83
N LEU A 283 21.55 -21.84 25.01
CA LEU A 283 22.73 -22.39 24.34
C LEU A 283 23.74 -22.67 25.45
N GLU A 284 23.91 -23.95 25.78
CA GLU A 284 24.86 -24.43 26.77
C GLU A 284 26.07 -25.08 26.05
N PRO A 285 27.01 -24.28 25.51
CA PRO A 285 28.18 -24.82 24.84
C PRO A 285 29.11 -25.53 25.81
N THR A 286 29.71 -26.63 25.37
CA THR A 286 30.86 -27.21 26.09
C THR A 286 32.12 -26.36 25.93
N SER A 287 33.23 -26.74 26.58
CA SER A 287 34.55 -26.09 26.45
C SER A 287 35.20 -26.23 25.06
N ASN A 288 34.50 -26.78 24.06
CA ASN A 288 35.01 -26.87 22.70
C ASN A 288 34.92 -25.51 21.98
N TRP A 289 36.07 -24.98 21.57
CA TRP A 289 36.18 -23.68 20.87
C TRP A 289 35.27 -23.55 19.64
N LEU A 290 35.09 -24.61 18.84
CA LEU A 290 34.21 -24.57 17.66
C LEU A 290 32.74 -24.38 18.05
N GLU A 291 32.31 -25.01 19.15
CA GLU A 291 30.95 -24.89 19.68
C GLU A 291 30.69 -23.50 20.27
N VAL A 292 31.68 -22.95 20.96
CA VAL A 292 31.63 -21.59 21.53
C VAL A 292 31.57 -20.55 20.41
N ILE A 293 32.44 -20.63 19.38
CA ILE A 293 32.46 -19.70 18.25
C ILE A 293 31.15 -19.76 17.46
N PHE A 294 30.62 -20.97 17.21
CA PHE A 294 29.33 -21.13 16.55
C PHE A 294 28.20 -20.52 17.38
N SER A 295 28.18 -20.76 18.69
CA SER A 295 27.18 -20.18 19.61
C SER A 295 27.23 -18.65 19.62
N ILE A 296 28.43 -18.05 19.72
CA ILE A 296 28.62 -16.59 19.63
C ILE A 296 28.08 -16.06 18.30
N SER A 297 28.39 -16.74 17.19
CA SER A 297 27.94 -16.34 15.85
C SER A 297 26.42 -16.39 15.72
N ILE A 298 25.76 -17.42 16.27
CA ILE A 298 24.30 -17.56 16.28
C ILE A 298 23.65 -16.48 17.14
N VAL A 299 24.19 -16.18 18.33
CA VAL A 299 23.63 -15.13 19.20
C VAL A 299 23.76 -13.75 18.57
N LEU A 300 24.93 -13.41 18.01
CA LEU A 300 25.15 -12.11 17.35
C LEU A 300 24.28 -11.95 16.10
N SER A 301 24.21 -12.98 15.25
CA SER A 301 23.38 -12.95 14.05
C SER A 301 21.89 -12.94 14.38
N GLY A 302 21.46 -13.68 15.41
CA GLY A 302 20.08 -13.67 15.91
C GLY A 302 19.65 -12.29 16.41
N LEU A 303 20.46 -11.67 17.29
CA LEU A 303 20.19 -10.32 17.79
C LEU A 303 20.09 -9.30 16.65
N MET A 304 21.01 -9.36 15.67
CA MET A 304 20.98 -8.49 14.50
C MET A 304 19.72 -8.71 13.64
N LEU A 305 19.39 -9.96 13.32
CA LEU A 305 18.23 -10.28 12.47
C LEU A 305 16.92 -9.93 13.16
N PHE A 306 16.80 -10.19 14.45
CA PHE A 306 15.61 -9.89 15.24
C PHE A 306 15.37 -8.38 15.38
N THR A 307 16.41 -7.60 15.67
CA THR A 307 16.31 -6.13 15.72
C THR A 307 15.93 -5.53 14.36
N LEU A 308 16.50 -6.04 13.26
CA LEU A 308 16.11 -5.65 11.90
C LEU A 308 14.65 -6.01 11.60
N LEU A 309 14.19 -7.20 11.99
CA LEU A 309 12.81 -7.64 11.81
C LEU A 309 11.84 -6.70 12.53
N ILE A 310 12.09 -6.40 13.81
CA ILE A 310 11.26 -5.46 14.61
C ILE A 310 11.25 -4.07 13.96
N GLY A 311 12.42 -3.53 13.60
CA GLY A 311 12.52 -2.21 12.97
C GLY A 311 11.72 -2.12 11.67
N ASN A 312 11.81 -3.16 10.83
CA ASN A 312 11.06 -3.20 9.57
C ASN A 312 9.55 -3.39 9.78
N ILE A 313 9.13 -4.19 10.78
CA ILE A 313 7.71 -4.31 11.17
C ILE A 313 7.18 -2.96 11.64
N GLN A 314 7.95 -2.21 12.42
CA GLN A 314 7.54 -0.89 12.88
C GLN A 314 7.36 0.10 11.72
N VAL A 315 8.27 0.13 10.75
CA VAL A 315 8.15 0.96 9.54
C VAL A 315 6.91 0.57 8.73
N PHE A 316 6.70 -0.73 8.51
CA PHE A 316 5.51 -1.27 7.84
C PHE A 316 4.21 -0.81 8.54
N LEU A 317 4.14 -1.01 9.86
CA LEU A 317 2.99 -0.65 10.68
C LEU A 317 2.73 0.86 10.65
N HIS A 318 3.77 1.68 10.71
CA HIS A 318 3.63 3.13 10.59
C HIS A 318 3.07 3.55 9.24
N ALA A 319 3.54 2.96 8.15
CA ALA A 319 3.07 3.29 6.80
C ALA A 319 1.60 2.89 6.60
N VAL A 320 1.20 1.68 7.00
CA VAL A 320 -0.19 1.19 6.89
C VAL A 320 -1.14 1.99 7.80
N MET A 321 -0.70 2.34 9.01
CA MET A 321 -1.53 3.09 9.96
C MET A 321 -1.48 4.60 9.78
N ALA A 322 -0.59 5.16 8.95
CA ALA A 322 -0.36 6.60 8.82
C ALA A 322 -1.66 7.38 8.63
N ARG A 323 -2.45 7.01 7.61
CA ARG A 323 -3.72 7.69 7.28
C ARG A 323 -4.74 7.62 8.41
N LYS A 324 -4.93 6.44 9.01
CA LYS A 324 -5.85 6.24 10.14
C LYS A 324 -5.40 7.05 11.36
N ARG A 325 -4.09 7.08 11.62
CA ARG A 325 -3.49 7.83 12.73
C ARG A 325 -3.70 9.34 12.55
N THR A 326 -3.50 9.87 11.33
CA THR A 326 -3.77 11.28 11.03
C THR A 326 -5.22 11.67 11.34
N MET A 327 -6.20 10.86 10.92
CA MET A 327 -7.61 11.07 11.27
C MET A 327 -7.85 11.02 12.78
N GLN A 328 -7.29 10.03 13.47
CA GLN A 328 -7.48 9.85 14.92
C GLN A 328 -6.90 11.02 15.71
N ILE A 329 -5.70 11.50 15.36
CA ILE A 329 -5.07 12.67 15.99
C ILE A 329 -5.96 13.90 15.77
N ARG A 330 -6.36 14.17 14.53
CA ARG A 330 -7.24 15.30 14.20
C ARG A 330 -8.58 15.26 14.97
N CYS A 331 -9.23 14.10 15.05
CA CYS A 331 -10.45 13.93 15.83
C CYS A 331 -10.24 14.17 17.33
N ARG A 332 -9.14 13.64 17.90
CA ARG A 332 -8.81 13.83 19.32
C ARG A 332 -8.55 15.31 19.63
N ASP A 333 -7.77 15.99 18.80
CA ASP A 333 -7.40 17.38 18.99
C ASP A 333 -8.63 18.30 18.85
N MET A 334 -9.51 18.01 17.88
CA MET A 334 -10.80 18.68 17.74
C MET A 334 -11.70 18.46 18.97
N GLU A 335 -11.81 17.22 19.44
CA GLU A 335 -12.64 16.89 20.62
C GLU A 335 -12.15 17.60 21.88
N TRP A 336 -10.82 17.61 22.08
CA TRP A 336 -10.19 18.36 23.16
C TRP A 336 -10.49 19.86 23.06
N TRP A 337 -10.32 20.44 21.87
CA TRP A 337 -10.60 21.86 21.62
C TRP A 337 -12.08 22.21 21.89
N MET A 338 -13.02 21.39 21.40
CA MET A 338 -14.46 21.59 21.61
C MET A 338 -14.83 21.51 23.10
N LYS A 339 -14.22 20.58 23.85
CA LYS A 339 -14.43 20.45 25.30
C LYS A 339 -13.88 21.67 26.04
N ARG A 340 -12.67 22.14 25.69
CA ARG A 340 -12.05 23.32 26.30
C ARG A 340 -12.87 24.60 26.08
N ARG A 341 -13.54 24.71 24.92
CA ARG A 341 -14.45 25.82 24.58
C ARG A 341 -15.90 25.62 25.05
N GLN A 342 -16.20 24.53 25.74
CA GLN A 342 -17.53 24.21 26.28
C GLN A 342 -18.64 24.23 25.22
N LEU A 343 -18.37 23.72 24.01
CA LEU A 343 -19.37 23.72 22.95
C LEU A 343 -20.57 22.83 23.32
N PRO A 344 -21.82 23.25 23.00
CA PRO A 344 -23.01 22.44 23.20
C PRO A 344 -22.94 21.08 22.50
N SER A 345 -23.60 20.06 23.06
CA SER A 345 -23.58 18.69 22.55
C SER A 345 -24.02 18.57 21.08
N GLN A 346 -25.06 19.32 20.70
CA GLN A 346 -25.57 19.36 19.33
C GLN A 346 -24.53 19.91 18.34
N LEU A 347 -23.81 20.97 18.72
CA LEU A 347 -22.75 21.55 17.88
C LEU A 347 -21.56 20.58 17.74
N ARG A 348 -21.16 19.94 18.85
CA ARG A 348 -20.11 18.91 18.84
C ARG A 348 -20.46 17.73 17.95
N GLN A 349 -21.73 17.30 17.94
CA GLN A 349 -22.19 16.23 17.06
C GLN A 349 -22.14 16.65 15.58
N ARG A 350 -22.54 17.89 15.27
CA ARG A 350 -22.43 18.45 13.90
C ARG A 350 -20.98 18.53 13.42
N VAL A 351 -20.05 19.01 14.25
CA VAL A 351 -18.61 19.04 13.91
C VAL A 351 -18.06 17.64 13.68
N ARG A 352 -18.38 16.65 14.54
CA ARG A 352 -17.97 15.25 14.35
C ARG A 352 -18.54 14.62 13.08
N TYR A 353 -19.76 15.00 12.69
CA TYR A 353 -20.35 14.55 11.45
C TYR A 353 -19.64 15.16 10.24
N TYR A 354 -19.35 16.47 10.29
CA TYR A 354 -18.59 17.18 9.27
C TYR A 354 -17.19 16.61 9.04
N GLU A 355 -16.41 16.42 10.10
CA GLU A 355 -15.05 15.87 9.97
C GLU A 355 -15.07 14.44 9.39
N ARG A 356 -16.03 13.59 9.79
CA ARG A 356 -16.18 12.25 9.19
C ARG A 356 -16.59 12.30 7.73
N GLN A 357 -17.50 13.18 7.36
CA GLN A 357 -17.95 13.31 5.97
C GLN A 357 -16.84 13.85 5.09
N ARG A 358 -16.16 14.92 5.52
CA ARG A 358 -15.00 15.49 4.83
C ARG A 358 -13.91 14.43 4.62
N TRP A 359 -13.64 13.59 5.62
CA TRP A 359 -12.65 12.51 5.48
C TRP A 359 -13.07 11.43 4.46
N ARG A 360 -14.37 11.09 4.38
CA ARG A 360 -14.87 10.12 3.39
C ARG A 360 -14.81 10.64 1.97
N THR A 361 -15.12 11.92 1.78
CA THR A 361 -15.15 12.56 0.46
C THR A 361 -13.74 12.91 -0.02
N MET A 362 -12.97 13.63 0.80
CA MET A 362 -11.69 14.24 0.42
C MET A 362 -10.48 13.45 0.93
N GLY A 363 -10.72 12.32 1.58
CA GLY A 363 -9.67 11.46 2.10
C GLY A 363 -8.84 12.01 3.27
N GLY A 364 -9.15 13.22 3.75
CA GLY A 364 -8.43 13.91 4.81
C GLY A 364 -7.46 14.98 4.34
N GLU A 365 -7.28 15.12 3.02
CA GLU A 365 -6.38 16.09 2.40
C GLU A 365 -7.18 17.23 1.76
N ASP A 366 -6.56 18.40 1.65
CA ASP A 366 -7.12 19.54 0.95
C ASP A 366 -6.65 19.48 -0.51
N GLU A 367 -7.57 19.53 -1.47
CA GLU A 367 -7.24 19.60 -2.90
C GLU A 367 -6.26 20.74 -3.20
N ARG A 368 -6.34 21.85 -2.46
CA ARG A 368 -5.41 22.98 -2.62
C ARG A 368 -3.99 22.63 -2.22
N GLU A 369 -3.81 21.84 -1.15
CA GLU A 369 -2.49 21.42 -0.70
C GLU A 369 -1.89 20.38 -1.66
N LEU A 370 -2.71 19.52 -2.28
CA LEU A 370 -2.25 18.51 -3.24
C LEU A 370 -1.63 19.14 -4.50
N ILE A 371 -2.17 20.27 -4.97
CA ILE A 371 -1.71 20.96 -6.19
C ILE A 371 -0.80 22.16 -5.91
N LYS A 372 -0.44 22.40 -4.64
CA LYS A 372 0.28 23.60 -4.21
C LYS A 372 1.69 23.68 -4.80
N ASP A 373 2.37 22.54 -4.82
CA ASP A 373 3.76 22.41 -5.29
C ASP A 373 3.87 22.29 -6.81
N LEU A 374 2.74 22.22 -7.51
CA LEU A 374 2.72 22.20 -8.97
C LEU A 374 3.01 23.60 -9.54
N PRO A 375 3.73 23.69 -10.68
CA PRO A 375 3.84 24.92 -11.45
C PRO A 375 2.46 25.55 -11.72
N GLU A 376 2.43 26.88 -11.74
CA GLU A 376 1.17 27.62 -11.82
C GLU A 376 0.32 27.25 -13.05
N GLY A 377 0.95 27.02 -14.21
CA GLY A 377 0.25 26.57 -15.42
C GLY A 377 -0.53 25.27 -15.21
N LEU A 378 0.12 24.23 -14.68
CA LEU A 378 -0.53 22.93 -14.41
C LEU A 378 -1.64 23.07 -13.38
N ARG A 379 -1.45 23.89 -12.35
CA ARG A 379 -2.48 24.15 -11.34
C ARG A 379 -3.73 24.79 -11.97
N ARG A 380 -3.55 25.75 -12.89
CA ARG A 380 -4.67 26.38 -13.62
C ARG A 380 -5.38 25.38 -14.52
N ASP A 381 -4.65 24.55 -15.25
CA ASP A 381 -5.23 23.53 -16.15
C ASP A 381 -6.07 22.50 -15.38
N ILE A 382 -5.58 22.03 -14.22
CA ILE A 382 -6.32 21.11 -13.34
C ILE A 382 -7.60 21.78 -12.84
N LYS A 383 -7.52 23.02 -12.32
CA LYS A 383 -8.71 23.74 -11.86
C LYS A 383 -9.72 23.90 -12.99
N ARG A 384 -9.27 24.35 -14.16
CA ARG A 384 -10.12 24.50 -15.36
C ARG A 384 -10.84 23.21 -15.69
N PHE A 385 -10.12 22.08 -15.74
CA PHE A 385 -10.74 20.77 -16.02
C PHE A 385 -11.84 20.42 -15.01
N LEU A 386 -11.65 20.70 -13.73
CA LEU A 386 -12.61 20.36 -12.67
C LEU A 386 -13.86 21.26 -12.64
N CYS A 387 -13.73 22.55 -12.94
CA CYS A 387 -14.85 23.50 -12.79
C CYS A 387 -15.50 23.98 -14.10
N LEU A 388 -14.85 23.88 -15.26
CA LEU A 388 -15.32 24.55 -16.47
C LEU A 388 -16.74 24.15 -16.87
N ASP A 389 -17.01 22.85 -16.94
CA ASP A 389 -18.32 22.32 -17.32
C ASP A 389 -19.41 22.76 -16.35
N LEU A 390 -19.07 22.85 -15.06
CA LEU A 390 -20.00 23.30 -14.03
C LEU A 390 -20.29 24.80 -14.16
N VAL A 391 -19.26 25.62 -14.36
CA VAL A 391 -19.42 27.06 -14.56
C VAL A 391 -20.22 27.34 -15.83
N LYS A 392 -19.95 26.64 -16.93
CA LYS A 392 -20.68 26.78 -18.21
C LYS A 392 -22.16 26.37 -18.14
N LYS A 393 -22.58 25.54 -17.17
CA LYS A 393 -24.02 25.25 -16.94
C LYS A 393 -24.80 26.47 -16.46
N GLY A 394 -24.12 27.44 -15.85
CA GLY A 394 -24.72 28.72 -15.50
C GLY A 394 -25.01 29.54 -16.76
N PRO A 395 -26.27 29.88 -17.07
CA PRO A 395 -26.65 30.48 -18.36
C PRO A 395 -25.96 31.81 -18.67
N LEU A 396 -25.59 32.57 -17.63
CA LEU A 396 -24.81 33.80 -17.79
C LEU A 396 -23.35 33.51 -18.20
N PHE A 397 -22.73 32.53 -17.55
CA PHE A 397 -21.33 32.18 -17.76
C PHE A 397 -21.08 31.49 -19.10
N GLN A 398 -22.08 30.78 -19.65
CA GLN A 398 -21.99 30.17 -20.98
C GLN A 398 -21.66 31.19 -22.09
N SER A 399 -22.08 32.44 -21.93
CA SER A 399 -21.89 33.51 -22.92
C SER A 399 -20.57 34.28 -22.77
N LEU A 400 -19.74 33.93 -21.78
CA LEU A 400 -18.46 34.58 -21.52
C LEU A 400 -17.34 33.93 -22.36
N ASP A 401 -16.33 34.73 -22.68
CA ASP A 401 -15.17 34.26 -23.45
C ASP A 401 -14.30 33.33 -22.58
N ASP A 402 -13.59 32.37 -23.21
CA ASP A 402 -12.79 31.38 -22.48
C ASP A 402 -11.76 32.03 -21.54
N LEU A 403 -11.18 33.18 -21.90
CA LEU A 403 -10.27 33.95 -21.03
C LEU A 403 -10.92 34.37 -19.69
N ILE A 404 -12.20 34.75 -19.71
CA ILE A 404 -12.95 35.13 -18.51
C ILE A 404 -13.28 33.87 -17.70
N LEU A 405 -13.66 32.79 -18.38
CA LEU A 405 -13.95 31.51 -17.75
C LEU A 405 -12.70 30.94 -17.05
N ASP A 406 -11.52 31.07 -17.65
CA ASP A 406 -10.25 30.67 -17.05
C ASP A 406 -9.97 31.47 -15.77
N ASN A 407 -10.23 32.78 -15.80
CA ASN A 407 -10.10 33.65 -14.63
C ASN A 407 -11.09 33.32 -13.51
N ILE A 408 -12.31 32.87 -13.86
CA ILE A 408 -13.28 32.36 -12.89
C ILE A 408 -12.78 31.04 -12.30
N CYS A 409 -12.38 30.10 -13.15
CA CYS A 409 -11.96 28.77 -12.75
C CYS A 409 -10.68 28.76 -11.91
N ASP A 410 -9.77 29.71 -12.10
CA ASP A 410 -8.59 29.83 -11.23
C ASP A 410 -8.96 30.31 -9.80
N ARG A 411 -10.06 31.05 -9.64
CA ARG A 411 -10.48 31.67 -8.37
C ARG A 411 -11.53 30.88 -7.60
N VAL A 412 -12.16 29.88 -8.20
CA VAL A 412 -13.13 29.05 -7.45
C VAL A 412 -12.46 28.23 -6.35
N THR A 413 -13.23 27.96 -5.30
CA THR A 413 -12.79 27.21 -4.13
C THR A 413 -13.65 25.98 -3.88
N PRO A 414 -13.07 24.77 -3.68
CA PRO A 414 -13.87 23.60 -3.36
C PRO A 414 -14.49 23.76 -1.97
N LEU A 415 -15.76 23.37 -1.85
CA LEU A 415 -16.59 23.46 -0.65
C LEU A 415 -17.29 22.12 -0.42
N VAL A 416 -17.37 21.70 0.84
CA VAL A 416 -18.10 20.49 1.24
C VAL A 416 -19.08 20.87 2.34
N PHE A 417 -20.33 20.47 2.18
CA PHE A 417 -21.41 20.69 3.13
C PHE A 417 -22.01 19.36 3.57
N CYS A 418 -22.35 19.28 4.85
CA CYS A 418 -23.04 18.12 5.40
C CYS A 418 -24.53 18.15 5.14
N LYS A 419 -25.16 16.98 5.19
CA LYS A 419 -26.61 16.88 5.26
C LYS A 419 -27.16 17.73 6.41
N ASP A 420 -28.29 18.37 6.15
CA ASP A 420 -29.04 19.28 7.04
C ASP A 420 -28.28 20.57 7.43
N GLU A 421 -27.10 20.80 6.86
CA GLU A 421 -26.34 22.03 7.06
C GLU A 421 -26.95 23.18 6.24
N LYS A 422 -27.08 24.35 6.87
CA LYS A 422 -27.57 25.56 6.22
C LYS A 422 -26.39 26.29 5.58
N ILE A 423 -26.40 26.40 4.26
CA ILE A 423 -25.35 27.10 3.49
C ILE A 423 -25.44 28.60 3.75
N ILE A 424 -26.64 29.16 3.64
CA ILE A 424 -26.96 30.57 3.89
C ILE A 424 -28.42 30.69 4.31
N ARG A 425 -28.75 31.65 5.18
CA ARG A 425 -30.15 31.91 5.60
C ARG A 425 -30.73 33.09 4.83
N GLU A 426 -32.05 33.11 4.74
CA GLU A 426 -32.78 34.27 4.21
C GLU A 426 -32.41 35.52 5.01
N GLY A 427 -32.06 36.61 4.31
CA GLY A 427 -31.61 37.86 4.92
C GLY A 427 -30.09 37.97 5.17
N ASP A 428 -29.35 36.86 5.18
CA ASP A 428 -27.90 36.88 5.38
C ASP A 428 -27.19 37.53 4.17
N ALA A 429 -26.05 38.19 4.41
CA ALA A 429 -25.24 38.75 3.34
C ALA A 429 -24.64 37.64 2.44
N VAL A 430 -24.90 37.71 1.14
CA VAL A 430 -24.37 36.75 0.16
C VAL A 430 -22.90 37.02 -0.08
N GLN A 431 -22.02 36.11 0.35
CA GLN A 431 -20.55 36.28 0.25
C GLN A 431 -19.93 35.60 -0.97
N ARG A 432 -20.62 34.63 -1.57
CA ARG A 432 -20.09 33.84 -2.69
C ARG A 432 -21.21 33.23 -3.52
N ILE A 433 -20.94 33.03 -4.81
CA ILE A 433 -21.74 32.16 -5.68
C ILE A 433 -21.29 30.73 -5.40
N VAL A 434 -22.24 29.81 -5.18
CA VAL A 434 -21.95 28.39 -4.92
C VAL A 434 -22.53 27.53 -6.04
N PHE A 435 -21.65 26.89 -6.80
CA PHE A 435 -22.00 25.97 -7.89
C PHE A 435 -22.04 24.53 -7.36
N ILE A 436 -23.18 23.85 -7.50
CA ILE A 436 -23.39 22.51 -6.95
C ILE A 436 -22.82 21.46 -7.90
N VAL A 437 -21.75 20.77 -7.48
CA VAL A 437 -21.16 19.66 -8.24
C VAL A 437 -21.96 18.39 -8.00
N ARG A 438 -22.22 18.07 -6.73
CA ARG A 438 -22.88 16.85 -6.28
C ARG A 438 -23.76 17.14 -5.08
N GLY A 439 -24.87 16.41 -4.97
CA GLY A 439 -25.85 16.58 -3.89
C GLY A 439 -27.00 17.49 -4.27
N ARG A 440 -27.88 17.73 -3.30
CA ARG A 440 -29.11 18.51 -3.48
C ARG A 440 -29.31 19.49 -2.34
N VAL A 441 -29.68 20.71 -2.70
CA VAL A 441 -29.89 21.82 -1.78
C VAL A 441 -31.33 22.30 -1.86
N LYS A 442 -32.02 22.34 -0.73
CA LYS A 442 -33.37 22.89 -0.60
C LYS A 442 -33.28 24.39 -0.38
N SER A 443 -33.86 25.18 -1.28
CA SER A 443 -34.18 26.59 -1.06
C SER A 443 -35.54 26.69 -0.37
N SER A 444 -35.63 27.49 0.70
CA SER A 444 -36.85 27.74 1.46
C SER A 444 -37.00 29.23 1.71
N GLN A 445 -38.10 29.82 1.24
CA GLN A 445 -38.41 31.24 1.35
C GLN A 445 -39.71 31.42 2.14
N ASN A 446 -39.74 32.39 3.05
CA ASN A 446 -40.96 32.73 3.77
C ASN A 446 -41.84 33.68 2.93
N LEU A 447 -43.01 33.22 2.50
CA LEU A 447 -44.01 34.05 1.83
C LEU A 447 -45.01 34.61 2.84
N SER A 448 -45.79 35.61 2.40
CA SER A 448 -46.82 36.23 3.24
C SER A 448 -47.85 35.20 3.74
N LYS A 449 -48.30 35.36 4.99
CA LYS A 449 -49.21 34.46 5.73
C LYS A 449 -48.60 33.10 6.16
N GLY A 450 -47.29 33.01 6.31
CA GLY A 450 -46.61 31.81 6.86
C GLY A 450 -46.50 30.64 5.88
N ILE A 451 -46.78 30.88 4.59
CA ILE A 451 -46.59 29.88 3.53
C ILE A 451 -45.11 29.84 3.19
N ILE A 452 -44.50 28.66 3.18
CA ILE A 452 -43.07 28.49 2.84
C ILE A 452 -42.96 27.99 1.41
N GLY A 453 -42.37 28.80 0.54
CA GLY A 453 -42.03 28.41 -0.83
C GLY A 453 -40.77 27.57 -0.80
N THR A 454 -40.78 26.38 -1.41
CA THR A 454 -39.60 25.51 -1.44
C THR A 454 -39.24 25.09 -2.85
N SER A 455 -37.95 25.02 -3.14
CA SER A 455 -37.39 24.56 -4.40
C SER A 455 -36.15 23.70 -4.13
N ILE A 456 -35.83 22.78 -5.03
CA ILE A 456 -34.66 21.90 -4.91
C ILE A 456 -33.69 22.24 -6.04
N LEU A 457 -32.45 22.55 -5.67
CA LEU A 457 -31.33 22.73 -6.57
C LEU A 457 -30.50 21.46 -6.59
N GLY A 458 -30.33 20.90 -7.79
CA GLY A 458 -29.49 19.73 -8.02
C GLY A 458 -28.12 20.08 -8.62
N PRO A 459 -27.36 19.06 -9.04
CA PRO A 459 -26.09 19.23 -9.74
C PRO A 459 -26.20 20.14 -10.96
N GLY A 460 -25.25 21.06 -11.12
CA GLY A 460 -25.28 22.10 -12.17
C GLY A 460 -26.09 23.35 -11.81
N GLY A 461 -26.91 23.29 -10.75
CA GLY A 461 -27.52 24.48 -10.16
C GLY A 461 -26.49 25.31 -9.39
N PHE A 462 -26.83 26.58 -9.15
CA PHE A 462 -26.03 27.46 -8.30
C PHE A 462 -26.92 28.36 -7.46
N LEU A 463 -26.37 28.89 -6.37
CA LEU A 463 -26.98 29.90 -5.51
C LEU A 463 -26.07 31.13 -5.40
N GLY A 464 -26.62 32.26 -4.97
CA GLY A 464 -25.88 33.52 -4.88
C GLY A 464 -25.95 34.37 -6.16
N ASP A 465 -26.97 34.16 -7.00
CA ASP A 465 -27.17 34.93 -8.25
C ASP A 465 -27.35 36.43 -8.00
N GLU A 466 -27.71 36.82 -6.77
CA GLU A 466 -27.80 38.21 -6.32
C GLU A 466 -26.46 38.95 -6.51
N LEU A 467 -25.33 38.26 -6.36
CA LEU A 467 -23.99 38.83 -6.53
C LEU A 467 -23.73 39.29 -7.97
N LEU A 468 -24.37 38.67 -8.96
CA LEU A 468 -24.25 39.09 -10.36
C LEU A 468 -24.84 40.48 -10.55
N SER A 469 -26.04 40.72 -10.00
CA SER A 469 -26.67 42.03 -10.05
C SER A 469 -25.92 43.10 -9.24
N TRP A 470 -25.33 42.69 -8.11
CA TRP A 470 -24.52 43.57 -7.26
C TRP A 470 -23.21 44.01 -7.93
N CYS A 471 -22.48 43.11 -8.59
CA CYS A 471 -21.22 43.48 -9.26
C CYS A 471 -21.45 44.42 -10.45
N LEU A 472 -22.58 44.25 -11.15
CA LEU A 472 -22.92 45.05 -12.33
C LEU A 472 -23.53 46.42 -11.98
N ARG A 473 -23.88 46.67 -10.71
CA ARG A 473 -24.52 47.89 -10.24
C ARG A 473 -23.65 49.14 -10.45
N ARG A 474 -24.29 50.24 -10.89
CA ARG A 474 -23.75 51.59 -11.05
C ARG A 474 -24.78 52.62 -10.51
N PRO A 475 -24.39 53.60 -9.67
CA PRO A 475 -23.11 53.66 -8.95
C PRO A 475 -22.95 52.43 -8.05
N PHE A 476 -21.70 51.96 -7.93
CA PHE A 476 -21.40 50.76 -7.14
C PHE A 476 -21.63 51.05 -5.65
N ILE A 477 -22.24 50.10 -4.95
CA ILE A 477 -22.41 50.16 -3.49
C ILE A 477 -21.68 48.97 -2.87
N ASP A 478 -20.73 49.26 -2.00
CA ASP A 478 -19.93 48.25 -1.31
C ASP A 478 -20.68 47.63 -0.12
N ARG A 479 -21.89 47.17 -0.38
CA ARG A 479 -22.75 46.45 0.55
C ARG A 479 -23.28 45.21 -0.16
N LEU A 480 -22.93 44.04 0.37
CA LEU A 480 -23.37 42.76 -0.16
C LEU A 480 -24.90 42.65 -0.14
N PRO A 481 -25.51 42.02 -1.16
CA PRO A 481 -26.94 41.78 -1.19
C PRO A 481 -27.34 40.76 -0.12
N ALA A 482 -28.58 40.85 0.35
CA ALA A 482 -29.16 39.87 1.25
C ALA A 482 -29.70 38.66 0.45
N SER A 483 -29.55 37.46 1.00
CA SER A 483 -30.05 36.21 0.42
C SER A 483 -31.58 36.19 0.41
N PHE A 484 -32.19 35.83 -0.71
CA PHE A 484 -33.65 35.79 -0.84
C PHE A 484 -34.30 34.57 -0.14
N ALA A 485 -33.52 33.55 0.19
CA ALA A 485 -34.00 32.30 0.76
C ALA A 485 -32.97 31.66 1.68
N THR A 486 -33.45 30.70 2.49
CA THR A 486 -32.60 29.81 3.27
C THR A 486 -32.27 28.58 2.43
N PHE A 487 -30.98 28.30 2.25
CA PHE A 487 -30.50 27.13 1.50
C PHE A 487 -29.96 26.08 2.47
N THR A 488 -30.54 24.88 2.45
CA THR A 488 -30.19 23.77 3.35
C THR A 488 -29.88 22.52 2.55
N CYS A 489 -28.78 21.84 2.87
CA CYS A 489 -28.38 20.60 2.21
C CYS A 489 -29.31 19.44 2.58
N ILE A 490 -29.90 18.78 1.58
CA ILE A 490 -30.69 17.56 1.78
C ILE A 490 -29.76 16.33 1.89
N GLU A 491 -28.64 16.40 1.18
CA GLU A 491 -27.61 15.37 1.08
C GLU A 491 -26.23 16.02 1.30
N PRO A 492 -25.19 15.23 1.64
CA PRO A 492 -23.82 15.73 1.59
C PRO A 492 -23.57 16.36 0.20
N THR A 493 -23.19 17.63 0.20
CA THR A 493 -23.12 18.44 -1.02
C THR A 493 -21.68 18.87 -1.25
N GLU A 494 -21.16 18.60 -2.43
CA GLU A 494 -19.87 19.08 -2.92
C GLU A 494 -20.13 20.23 -3.90
N ALA A 495 -19.40 21.31 -3.76
CA ALA A 495 -19.63 22.52 -4.52
C ALA A 495 -18.35 23.32 -4.77
N PHE A 496 -18.39 24.22 -5.74
CA PHE A 496 -17.36 25.24 -5.94
C PHE A 496 -17.92 26.62 -5.55
N GLY A 497 -17.18 27.37 -4.75
CA GLY A 497 -17.50 28.73 -4.34
C GLY A 497 -16.65 29.78 -5.05
N LEU A 498 -17.28 30.78 -5.66
CA LEU A 498 -16.65 32.00 -6.17
C LEU A 498 -16.98 33.18 -5.26
N ASN A 499 -15.99 33.76 -4.57
CA ASN A 499 -16.26 34.84 -3.61
C ASN A 499 -16.69 36.14 -4.30
N ALA A 500 -17.42 36.97 -3.58
CA ALA A 500 -17.89 38.26 -4.06
C ALA A 500 -16.74 39.18 -4.52
N ASN A 501 -15.62 39.21 -3.78
CA ASN A 501 -14.45 40.01 -4.14
C ASN A 501 -13.78 39.52 -5.44
N ASP A 502 -13.70 38.20 -5.63
CA ASP A 502 -13.15 37.59 -6.84
C ASP A 502 -14.04 37.88 -8.04
N LEU A 503 -15.35 37.75 -7.86
CA LEU A 503 -16.33 38.10 -8.89
C LEU A 503 -16.26 39.59 -9.25
N ARG A 504 -16.17 40.49 -8.24
CA ARG A 504 -16.00 41.93 -8.44
C ARG A 504 -14.76 42.22 -9.28
N TYR A 505 -13.62 41.66 -8.90
CA TYR A 505 -12.38 41.80 -9.66
C TYR A 505 -12.56 41.40 -11.13
N ILE A 506 -13.19 40.24 -11.39
CA ILE A 506 -13.44 39.75 -12.75
C ILE A 506 -14.36 40.71 -13.51
N THR A 507 -15.45 41.17 -12.89
CA THR A 507 -16.40 42.07 -13.55
C THR A 507 -15.82 43.46 -13.83
N ASP A 508 -14.94 43.96 -12.95
CA ASP A 508 -14.27 45.25 -13.14
C ASP A 508 -13.13 45.15 -14.15
N HIS A 509 -12.35 44.06 -14.13
CA HIS A 509 -11.26 43.83 -15.09
C HIS A 509 -11.78 43.58 -16.51
N PHE A 510 -12.86 42.80 -16.66
CA PHE A 510 -13.49 42.51 -17.95
C PHE A 510 -14.74 43.38 -18.20
N ARG A 511 -14.74 44.62 -17.69
CA ARG A 511 -15.89 45.53 -17.73
C ARG A 511 -16.48 45.72 -19.13
N TYR A 512 -15.64 45.71 -20.17
CA TYR A 512 -16.10 45.83 -21.57
C TYR A 512 -17.11 44.73 -21.96
N LYS A 513 -16.94 43.51 -21.44
CA LYS A 513 -17.84 42.39 -21.72
C LYS A 513 -19.09 42.46 -20.85
N PHE A 514 -18.92 42.72 -19.55
CA PHE A 514 -20.00 42.76 -18.58
C PHE A 514 -20.93 44.00 -18.72
N ASN A 515 -20.47 45.06 -19.38
CA ASN A 515 -21.29 46.21 -19.75
C ASN A 515 -22.19 45.96 -20.97
N ASN A 516 -22.04 44.84 -21.67
CA ASN A 516 -22.86 44.52 -22.84
C ASN A 516 -24.34 44.35 -22.43
N GLU A 517 -25.24 45.10 -23.09
CA GLU A 517 -26.69 45.02 -22.87
C GLU A 517 -27.25 43.61 -23.01
N ARG A 518 -26.68 42.77 -23.89
CA ARG A 518 -27.08 41.36 -24.02
C ARG A 518 -26.80 40.57 -22.73
N LEU A 519 -25.62 40.76 -22.13
CA LEU A 519 -25.22 40.08 -20.89
C LEU A 519 -26.04 40.61 -19.71
N LYS A 520 -26.28 41.92 -19.63
CA LYS A 520 -27.19 42.51 -18.64
C LYS A 520 -28.59 41.94 -18.73
N ARG A 521 -29.15 41.80 -19.94
CA ARG A 521 -30.47 41.18 -20.16
C ARG A 521 -30.47 39.71 -19.75
N THR A 522 -29.44 38.94 -20.09
CA THR A 522 -29.29 37.55 -19.62
C THR A 522 -29.24 37.47 -18.09
N ALA A 523 -28.45 38.35 -17.45
CA ALA A 523 -28.36 38.43 -15.98
C ALA A 523 -29.74 38.71 -15.35
N ARG A 524 -30.48 39.69 -15.88
CA ARG A 524 -31.86 39.98 -15.44
C ARG A 524 -32.79 38.81 -15.70
N TYR A 525 -32.73 38.18 -16.88
CA TYR A 525 -33.61 37.09 -17.25
C TYR A 525 -33.45 35.86 -16.35
N TYR A 526 -32.22 35.54 -15.91
CA TYR A 526 -31.95 34.39 -15.05
C TYR A 526 -31.99 34.72 -13.55
N SER A 527 -32.03 35.98 -13.17
CA SER A 527 -32.16 36.39 -11.77
C SER A 527 -33.53 36.00 -11.20
N SER A 528 -33.51 35.30 -10.07
CA SER A 528 -34.72 34.89 -9.34
C SER A 528 -35.59 36.09 -8.95
N ASN A 529 -34.97 37.19 -8.53
CA ASN A 529 -35.64 38.43 -8.14
C ASN A 529 -36.39 39.06 -9.31
N TRP A 530 -35.74 39.18 -10.47
CA TRP A 530 -36.35 39.75 -11.67
C TRP A 530 -37.48 38.89 -12.22
N ARG A 531 -37.33 37.56 -12.20
CA ARG A 531 -38.40 36.63 -12.60
C ARG A 531 -39.62 36.75 -11.69
N THR A 532 -39.40 36.81 -10.37
CA THR A 532 -40.47 36.96 -9.39
C THR A 532 -41.19 38.29 -9.57
N TRP A 533 -40.43 39.37 -9.76
CA TRP A 533 -40.99 40.70 -10.05
C TRP A 533 -41.82 40.72 -11.34
N ALA A 534 -41.29 40.16 -12.43
CA ALA A 534 -41.98 40.08 -13.71
C ALA A 534 -43.26 39.26 -13.61
N ALA A 535 -43.23 38.12 -12.91
CA ALA A 535 -44.40 37.29 -12.66
C ALA A 535 -45.50 38.07 -11.92
N VAL A 536 -45.13 38.81 -10.86
CA VAL A 536 -46.08 39.66 -10.09
C VAL A 536 -46.67 40.75 -10.98
N LYS A 537 -45.85 41.45 -11.78
CA LYS A 537 -46.31 42.49 -12.71
C LYS A 537 -47.27 41.95 -13.78
N ILE A 538 -46.94 40.83 -14.40
CA ILE A 538 -47.79 40.16 -15.40
C ILE A 538 -49.12 39.75 -14.77
N GLN A 539 -49.09 39.15 -13.57
CA GLN A 539 -50.30 38.76 -12.84
C GLN A 539 -51.21 39.96 -12.52
N LEU A 540 -50.64 41.10 -12.12
CA LEU A 540 -51.40 42.33 -11.86
C LEU A 540 -52.01 42.91 -13.13
N ALA A 541 -51.25 42.94 -14.22
CA ALA A 541 -51.71 43.44 -15.51
C ALA A 541 -52.86 42.58 -16.07
N TRP A 542 -52.70 41.25 -16.02
CA TRP A 542 -53.73 40.30 -16.42
C TRP A 542 -55.03 40.44 -15.63
N ARG A 543 -54.93 40.66 -14.32
CA ARG A 543 -56.11 40.86 -13.46
C ARG A 543 -56.81 42.19 -13.73
N HIS A 544 -56.06 43.28 -13.95
CA HIS A 544 -56.64 44.55 -14.39
C HIS A 544 -57.34 44.41 -15.75
N HIS A 545 -56.74 43.67 -16.69
CA HIS A 545 -57.37 43.40 -17.97
C HIS A 545 -58.68 42.62 -17.81
N ARG A 546 -58.69 41.52 -17.04
CA ARG A 546 -59.91 40.75 -16.72
C ARG A 546 -61.01 41.57 -16.03
N LEU A 547 -60.64 42.56 -15.22
CA LEU A 547 -61.62 43.47 -14.59
C LEU A 547 -62.24 44.44 -15.60
N ARG A 548 -61.48 44.87 -16.62
CA ARG A 548 -61.95 45.79 -17.67
C ARG A 548 -62.76 45.11 -18.78
N THR A 549 -62.50 43.83 -19.06
CA THR A 549 -63.15 43.09 -20.16
C THR A 549 -64.34 42.24 -19.74
N ARG A 550 -64.73 42.28 -18.45
CA ARG A 550 -65.98 41.66 -17.98
C ARG A 550 -67.19 42.52 -18.41
N PRO A 551 -68.20 41.94 -19.09
CA PRO A 551 -69.42 42.66 -19.42
C PRO A 551 -70.18 43.04 -18.15
N PRO A 552 -70.88 44.18 -18.12
CA PRO A 552 -71.69 44.57 -16.98
C PRO A 552 -73.00 43.79 -17.04
N GLU A 553 -73.11 42.67 -16.32
CA GLU A 553 -74.41 42.29 -15.76
C GLU A 553 -74.39 41.25 -14.62
N VAL A 554 -75.33 41.51 -13.71
CA VAL A 554 -75.94 40.73 -12.63
C VAL A 554 -75.06 40.33 -11.44
N ASN A 555 -75.33 41.03 -10.33
CA ASN A 555 -75.04 40.63 -8.95
C ASN A 555 -75.38 39.15 -8.71
N HIS A 556 -74.36 38.32 -8.48
CA HIS A 556 -74.56 37.14 -7.67
C HIS A 556 -73.42 36.92 -6.68
N HIS A 557 -73.86 36.49 -5.49
CA HIS A 557 -73.13 36.34 -4.25
C HIS A 557 -71.81 35.57 -4.35
N GLY A 558 -70.88 35.95 -3.47
CA GLY A 558 -69.86 35.04 -2.94
C GLY A 558 -68.59 34.92 -3.77
N ASN A 559 -67.68 35.88 -3.66
CA ASN A 559 -66.27 35.58 -3.93
C ASN A 559 -65.31 36.37 -3.03
N GLU A 560 -65.42 36.14 -1.71
CA GLU A 560 -64.44 36.63 -0.74
C GLU A 560 -63.01 36.15 -1.08
N ASN A 561 -62.86 34.99 -1.71
CA ASN A 561 -61.57 34.47 -2.18
C ASN A 561 -60.94 35.32 -3.31
N GLY A 562 -61.75 35.83 -4.24
CA GLY A 562 -61.28 36.73 -5.30
C GLY A 562 -60.75 38.06 -4.76
N ARG A 563 -61.51 38.68 -3.84
CA ARG A 563 -61.17 39.96 -3.18
C ARG A 563 -59.92 39.84 -2.30
N ASN A 564 -59.76 38.72 -1.60
CA ASN A 564 -58.57 38.41 -0.79
C ASN A 564 -57.33 38.12 -1.66
N SER A 565 -57.53 37.50 -2.84
CA SER A 565 -56.43 37.28 -3.79
C SER A 565 -55.95 38.58 -4.45
N ASP A 566 -56.86 39.52 -4.75
CA ASP A 566 -56.52 40.83 -5.32
C ASP A 566 -55.89 41.76 -4.27
N SER A 567 -56.36 41.71 -3.03
CA SER A 567 -55.70 42.35 -1.88
C SER A 567 -54.27 41.82 -1.67
N ARG A 568 -54.09 40.49 -1.69
CA ARG A 568 -52.78 39.84 -1.63
C ARG A 568 -51.88 40.24 -2.78
N LEU A 569 -52.39 40.29 -4.01
CA LEU A 569 -51.59 40.72 -5.15
C LEU A 569 -51.25 42.20 -5.09
N ARG A 570 -52.12 43.07 -4.56
CA ARG A 570 -51.78 44.47 -4.26
C ARG A 570 -50.76 44.61 -3.14
N GLN A 571 -50.73 43.71 -2.15
CA GLN A 571 -49.68 43.64 -1.14
C GLN A 571 -48.35 43.12 -1.70
N TYR A 572 -48.36 42.06 -2.52
CA TYR A 572 -47.18 41.64 -3.27
C TYR A 572 -46.73 42.73 -4.24
N ALA A 573 -47.67 43.46 -4.85
CA ALA A 573 -47.38 44.65 -5.61
C ALA A 573 -46.79 45.75 -4.73
N ALA A 574 -47.24 45.96 -3.50
CA ALA A 574 -46.62 46.95 -2.62
C ALA A 574 -45.20 46.52 -2.21
N ILE A 575 -44.93 45.23 -2.00
CA ILE A 575 -43.62 44.68 -1.63
C ILE A 575 -42.65 44.68 -2.84
N PHE A 576 -43.11 44.24 -4.01
CA PHE A 576 -42.30 44.15 -5.24
C PHE A 576 -42.39 45.40 -6.14
N MET A 577 -43.33 46.34 -5.91
CA MET A 577 -43.41 47.62 -6.63
C MET A 577 -43.00 48.83 -5.77
N SER A 578 -42.91 48.73 -4.43
CA SER A 578 -42.17 49.76 -3.66
C SER A 578 -40.67 49.69 -3.96
N ILE A 579 -40.19 48.53 -4.40
CA ILE A 579 -38.82 48.30 -4.86
C ILE A 579 -38.94 47.60 -6.22
N ARG A 580 -38.97 48.36 -7.34
CA ARG A 580 -38.42 47.83 -8.62
C ARG A 580 -37.12 47.15 -8.22
N PRO A 581 -36.88 45.84 -8.47
CA PRO A 581 -35.61 45.21 -8.13
C PRO A 581 -34.59 46.13 -8.74
N HIS A 582 -33.86 46.84 -7.86
CA HIS A 582 -33.40 48.16 -8.26
C HIS A 582 -32.54 47.99 -9.49
N ASP A 583 -32.98 48.63 -10.57
CA ASP A 583 -32.32 48.51 -11.85
C ASP A 583 -31.08 49.37 -11.75
N HIS A 584 -30.07 48.84 -11.09
CA HIS A 584 -28.80 49.49 -10.87
C HIS A 584 -27.92 49.50 -12.13
N LEU A 585 -28.54 49.22 -13.27
CA LEU A 585 -27.95 49.11 -14.59
C LEU A 585 -28.38 50.26 -15.50
N GLU A 586 -29.31 51.11 -15.02
CA GLU A 586 -29.70 52.40 -15.60
C GLU A 586 -28.93 53.53 -14.91
#